data_AF-A0A957HAX4-F1
#
_entry.id   AF-A0A957HAX4-F1
#
_cell.length_a   1.000
_cell.length_b   1.000
_cell.length_c   1.000
_cell.angle_alpha   90.00
_cell.angle_beta   90.00
_cell.angle_gamma   90.00
#
_symmetry.space_group_name_H-M   'P 1'
#
loop_
_entity.id
_entity.type
_entity.pdbx_description
1 polymer ?
#
loop_
_entity_poly.entity_id
_entity_poly.type
_entity_poly.pdbx_seq_one_letter_code
_entity_poly.pdbx_strand_id
1 'polypeptide(L)'
;GGCPFPAGGGQLVAVGGGARPRLVLDGLNMPIDVAQDQSGAIWVLEFAEFRAGGDCFAGGDYIPNSGRLSRLDASGTLQPVVVDLNTPGAFLLAPDGTIYISEVFTGRVLAIQPPAAEGAWPISVAGLAADGATLALPSIPIATLTPLGSTPDR
;
A
#
# COMPACT_ATOMS: atom_id res chain seq x y z
N GLY A 1 -6.93 -12.97 -1.78
CA GLY A 1 -7.47 -13.00 -3.16
C GLY A 1 -8.97 -13.18 -3.08
N GLY A 2 -9.66 -13.10 -4.20
CA GLY A 2 -11.11 -13.04 -4.23
C GLY A 2 -11.63 -12.42 -5.52
N CYS A 3 -12.88 -12.73 -5.85
CA CYS A 3 -13.34 -12.60 -7.24
C CYS A 3 -13.16 -11.18 -7.82
N PRO A 4 -12.86 -11.05 -9.12
CA PRO A 4 -12.62 -12.14 -10.07
C PRO A 4 -11.22 -12.79 -9.94
N PHE A 5 -10.38 -12.36 -9.00
CA PHE A 5 -8.99 -12.79 -8.90
C PHE A 5 -8.82 -13.97 -7.94
N PRO A 6 -8.27 -15.12 -8.37
CA PRO A 6 -8.09 -16.26 -7.49
C PRO A 6 -7.12 -15.94 -6.34
N ALA A 7 -7.37 -16.55 -5.18
CA ALA A 7 -6.42 -16.52 -4.06
C ALA A 7 -5.07 -17.09 -4.50
N GLY A 8 -3.99 -16.41 -4.14
CA GLY A 8 -2.62 -16.75 -4.53
C GLY A 8 -2.31 -16.66 -6.02
N GLY A 9 -3.25 -16.22 -6.87
CA GLY A 9 -3.04 -16.18 -8.32
C GLY A 9 -2.24 -14.97 -8.80
N GLY A 10 -1.97 -14.00 -7.93
CA GLY A 10 -1.22 -12.80 -8.26
C GLY A 10 0.28 -13.07 -8.41
N GLN A 11 0.91 -12.29 -9.27
CA GLN A 11 2.34 -12.39 -9.56
C GLN A 11 2.99 -11.01 -9.56
N LEU A 12 4.20 -10.94 -9.04
CA LEU A 12 5.12 -9.86 -9.28
C LEU A 12 6.06 -10.28 -10.42
N VAL A 13 6.10 -9.47 -11.48
CA VAL A 13 6.95 -9.72 -12.64
C VAL A 13 7.88 -8.53 -12.89
N ALA A 14 9.12 -8.81 -13.27
CA ALA A 14 10.07 -7.81 -13.73
C ALA A 14 10.07 -7.79 -15.27
N VAL A 15 9.91 -6.62 -15.86
CA VAL A 15 9.96 -6.40 -17.31
C VAL A 15 11.11 -5.45 -17.63
N GLY A 16 12.01 -5.87 -18.52
CA GLY A 16 13.12 -5.05 -19.03
C GLY A 16 12.89 -4.65 -20.50
N GLY A 17 13.68 -3.70 -21.00
CA GLY A 17 13.48 -3.05 -22.32
C GLY A 17 13.53 -3.92 -23.58
N GLY A 18 13.61 -5.25 -23.47
CA GLY A 18 13.58 -6.16 -24.63
C GLY A 18 13.41 -7.65 -24.30
N ALA A 19 13.12 -8.03 -23.05
CA ALA A 19 13.03 -9.43 -22.64
C ALA A 19 11.60 -9.82 -22.24
N ARG A 20 11.29 -11.12 -22.33
CA ARG A 20 10.06 -11.70 -21.76
C ARG A 20 9.98 -11.36 -20.26
N PRO A 21 8.78 -11.10 -19.70
CA PRO A 21 8.60 -10.88 -18.27
C PRO A 21 9.25 -12.02 -17.46
N ARG A 22 10.01 -11.66 -16.43
CA ARG A 22 10.59 -12.62 -15.49
C ARG A 22 9.73 -12.64 -14.22
N LEU A 23 9.28 -13.82 -13.81
CA LEU A 23 8.63 -14.01 -12.53
C LEU A 23 9.60 -13.67 -11.39
N VAL A 24 9.17 -12.82 -10.47
CA VAL A 24 9.91 -12.47 -9.24
C VAL A 24 9.31 -13.21 -8.05
N LEU A 25 7.98 -13.17 -7.93
CA LEU A 25 7.22 -13.80 -6.86
C LEU A 25 5.83 -14.16 -7.38
N ASP A 26 5.29 -15.30 -6.93
CA ASP A 26 3.90 -15.71 -7.14
C ASP A 26 3.20 -15.93 -5.78
N GLY A 27 1.97 -16.46 -5.80
CA GLY A 27 1.24 -16.70 -4.56
C GLY A 27 0.64 -15.44 -3.95
N LEU A 28 0.63 -14.31 -4.68
CA LEU A 28 0.13 -13.04 -4.17
C LEU A 28 -1.41 -12.99 -4.21
N ASN A 29 -1.97 -12.37 -3.17
CA ASN A 29 -3.38 -12.11 -3.02
C ASN A 29 -3.70 -10.70 -3.53
N MET A 30 -4.16 -10.60 -4.78
CA MET A 30 -4.56 -9.34 -5.41
C MET A 30 -3.55 -8.20 -5.18
N PRO A 31 -2.31 -8.34 -5.68
CA PRO A 31 -1.34 -7.26 -5.62
C PRO A 31 -1.88 -6.07 -6.43
N ILE A 32 -1.98 -4.91 -5.79
CA ILE A 32 -2.59 -3.70 -6.38
C ILE A 32 -1.57 -2.58 -6.63
N ASP A 33 -0.46 -2.59 -5.90
CA ASP A 33 0.61 -1.60 -6.03
C ASP A 33 1.97 -2.22 -5.72
N VAL A 34 3.03 -1.66 -6.32
CA VAL A 34 4.42 -2.08 -6.13
C VAL A 34 5.35 -0.87 -6.21
N ALA A 35 6.32 -0.81 -5.29
CA ALA A 35 7.38 0.21 -5.33
C ALA A 35 8.74 -0.40 -5.03
N GLN A 36 9.79 0.30 -5.42
CA GLN A 36 11.16 -0.02 -5.04
C GLN A 36 11.69 1.13 -4.17
N ASP A 37 12.27 0.81 -3.01
CA ASP A 37 12.90 1.80 -2.15
C ASP A 37 14.34 2.14 -2.61
N GLN A 38 14.97 3.11 -1.95
CA GLN A 38 16.35 3.55 -2.29
C GLN A 38 17.40 2.46 -2.07
N SER A 39 17.12 1.45 -1.25
CA SER A 39 18.00 0.29 -1.06
C SER A 39 17.83 -0.77 -2.15
N GLY A 40 16.83 -0.59 -3.02
CA GLY A 40 16.48 -1.53 -4.08
C GLY A 40 15.50 -2.63 -3.63
N ALA A 41 15.02 -2.60 -2.39
CA ALA A 41 14.05 -3.59 -1.94
C ALA A 41 12.67 -3.32 -2.55
N ILE A 42 11.95 -4.39 -2.87
CA ILE A 42 10.64 -4.32 -3.51
C ILE A 42 9.56 -4.39 -2.44
N TRP A 43 8.58 -3.51 -2.54
CA TRP A 43 7.43 -3.42 -1.66
C TRP A 43 6.18 -3.73 -2.46
N VAL A 44 5.31 -4.58 -1.91
CA VAL A 44 4.08 -5.04 -2.58
C VAL A 44 2.90 -4.77 -1.67
N LEU A 45 1.91 -4.07 -2.20
CA LEU A 45 0.63 -3.85 -1.54
C LEU A 45 -0.38 -4.88 -2.05
N GLU A 46 -0.92 -5.68 -1.13
CA GLU A 46 -2.01 -6.61 -1.40
C GLU A 46 -3.32 -6.01 -0.89
N PHE A 47 -4.32 -6.02 -1.77
CA PHE A 47 -5.66 -5.55 -1.43
C PHE A 47 -6.33 -6.45 -0.38
N ALA A 48 -7.46 -6.01 0.17
CA ALA A 48 -8.30 -6.85 1.00
C ALA A 48 -8.76 -8.12 0.26
N GLU A 49 -8.83 -9.22 0.99
CA GLU A 49 -9.41 -10.47 0.53
C GLU A 49 -10.93 -10.34 0.37
N PHE A 50 -11.52 -11.20 -0.46
CA PHE A 50 -12.98 -11.25 -0.60
C PHE A 50 -13.52 -12.54 0.00
N ARG A 51 -14.76 -12.47 0.46
CA ARG A 51 -15.52 -13.68 0.76
C ARG A 51 -15.77 -14.49 -0.51
N ALA A 52 -15.58 -15.81 -0.42
CA ALA A 52 -15.86 -16.71 -1.52
C ALA A 52 -17.34 -16.61 -1.92
N GLY A 53 -17.61 -16.38 -3.21
CA GLY A 53 -18.96 -16.26 -3.76
C GLY A 53 -19.63 -14.88 -3.63
N GLY A 54 -18.92 -13.85 -3.15
CA GLY A 54 -19.42 -12.47 -3.10
C GLY A 54 -19.44 -11.73 -4.44
N ASP A 55 -20.10 -10.56 -4.48
CA ASP A 55 -20.13 -9.66 -5.64
C ASP A 55 -18.95 -8.68 -5.63
N CYS A 56 -18.14 -8.81 -6.67
CA CYS A 56 -16.83 -8.21 -6.84
C CYS A 56 -16.91 -6.76 -7.33
N PHE A 57 -18.09 -6.32 -7.76
CA PHE A 57 -18.34 -4.97 -8.28
C PHE A 57 -19.26 -4.14 -7.39
N ALA A 58 -19.97 -4.79 -6.44
CA ALA A 58 -20.82 -4.11 -5.46
C ALA A 58 -20.06 -3.56 -4.25
N GLY A 59 -18.80 -3.97 -4.06
CA GLY A 59 -17.89 -3.42 -3.04
C GLY A 59 -18.20 -3.80 -1.58
N GLY A 60 -19.13 -4.73 -1.34
CA GLY A 60 -19.58 -5.10 0.02
C GLY A 60 -18.94 -6.35 0.62
N ASP A 61 -18.30 -7.20 -0.20
CA ASP A 61 -17.88 -8.54 0.22
C ASP A 61 -16.40 -8.68 0.58
N TYR A 62 -15.71 -7.55 0.78
CA TYR A 62 -14.35 -7.54 1.30
C TYR A 62 -14.32 -8.05 2.75
N ILE A 63 -13.29 -8.81 3.07
CA ILE A 63 -12.98 -9.24 4.43
C ILE A 63 -12.26 -8.04 5.10
N PRO A 64 -12.81 -7.46 6.17
CA PRO A 64 -12.14 -6.39 6.89
C PRO A 64 -10.76 -6.82 7.38
N ASN A 65 -9.83 -5.87 7.47
CA ASN A 65 -8.48 -6.06 8.03
C ASN A 65 -7.68 -7.19 7.35
N SER A 66 -7.85 -7.39 6.04
CA SER A 66 -7.18 -8.48 5.31
C SER A 66 -6.17 -7.99 4.27
N GLY A 67 -6.10 -6.68 4.02
CA GLY A 67 -5.05 -6.09 3.19
C GLY A 67 -3.75 -5.98 3.95
N ARG A 68 -2.63 -5.94 3.21
CA ARG A 68 -1.30 -5.79 3.80
C ARG A 68 -0.30 -5.14 2.84
N LEU A 69 0.66 -4.43 3.42
CA LEU A 69 1.89 -4.00 2.74
C LEU A 69 3.02 -4.88 3.21
N SER A 70 3.78 -5.44 2.26
CA SER A 70 4.91 -6.31 2.56
C SER A 70 6.16 -5.87 1.80
N ARG A 71 7.33 -6.22 2.32
CA ARG A 71 8.64 -5.97 1.71
C ARG A 71 9.32 -7.29 1.37
N LEU A 72 9.79 -7.41 0.14
CA LEU A 72 10.60 -8.52 -0.32
C LEU A 72 12.03 -8.33 0.20
N ASP A 73 12.49 -9.27 1.02
CA ASP A 73 13.86 -9.26 1.52
C ASP A 73 14.87 -9.84 0.49
N ALA A 74 16.16 -9.72 0.81
CA ALA A 74 17.24 -10.21 -0.05
C ALA A 74 17.24 -11.74 -0.24
N SER A 75 16.53 -12.49 0.62
CA SER A 75 16.35 -13.95 0.47
C SER A 75 15.22 -14.31 -0.48
N GLY A 76 14.45 -13.33 -0.96
CA GLY A 76 13.26 -13.53 -1.77
C GLY A 76 12.02 -13.86 -0.94
N THR A 77 12.04 -13.61 0.37
CA THR A 77 10.89 -13.83 1.25
C THR A 77 10.10 -12.54 1.40
N LEU A 78 8.78 -12.62 1.26
CA LEU A 78 7.89 -11.48 1.44
C LEU A 78 7.56 -11.31 2.93
N GLN A 79 8.08 -10.27 3.55
CA GLN A 79 7.91 -9.96 4.96
C GLN A 79 6.80 -8.91 5.17
N PRO A 80 5.75 -9.19 5.94
CA PRO A 80 4.72 -8.20 6.26
C PRO A 80 5.31 -7.00 7.00
N VAL A 81 4.91 -5.79 6.58
CA VAL A 81 5.34 -4.52 7.19
C VAL A 81 4.15 -3.81 7.82
N VAL A 82 3.04 -3.70 7.09
CA VAL A 82 1.77 -3.19 7.62
C VAL A 82 0.68 -4.22 7.37
N VAL A 83 -0.09 -4.55 8.40
CA VAL A 83 -1.18 -5.53 8.33
C VAL A 83 -2.49 -4.92 8.82
N ASP A 84 -3.60 -5.64 8.62
CA ASP A 84 -4.94 -5.23 9.00
C ASP A 84 -5.48 -4.02 8.23
N LEU A 85 -5.02 -3.83 6.99
CA LEU A 85 -5.52 -2.76 6.11
C LEU A 85 -6.92 -3.10 5.59
N ASN A 86 -7.75 -2.07 5.49
CA ASN A 86 -9.07 -2.15 4.87
C ASN A 86 -9.02 -1.59 3.46
N THR A 87 -9.10 -2.45 2.45
CA THR A 87 -9.23 -2.05 1.04
C THR A 87 -8.15 -1.05 0.58
N PRO A 88 -6.86 -1.35 0.77
CA PRO A 88 -5.79 -0.40 0.45
C PRO A 88 -5.62 -0.24 -1.06
N GLY A 89 -5.56 0.98 -1.58
CA GLY A 89 -5.50 1.24 -3.02
C GLY A 89 -4.10 1.54 -3.57
N ALA A 90 -3.29 2.25 -2.79
CA ALA A 90 -1.94 2.66 -3.16
C ALA A 90 -1.14 3.03 -1.90
N PHE A 91 0.19 3.01 -2.02
CA PHE A 91 1.09 3.49 -0.96
C PHE A 91 2.21 4.39 -1.47
N LEU A 92 2.79 5.17 -0.56
CA LEU A 92 3.95 6.02 -0.80
C LEU A 92 4.93 5.91 0.36
N LEU A 93 6.21 5.68 0.06
CA LEU A 93 7.30 5.79 1.02
C LEU A 93 7.88 7.21 0.96
N ALA A 94 7.74 7.97 2.04
CA ALA A 94 8.32 9.29 2.17
C ALA A 94 9.83 9.21 2.50
N PRO A 95 10.63 10.28 2.21
CA PRO A 95 12.07 10.29 2.48
C PRO A 95 12.46 10.12 3.94
N ASP A 96 11.58 10.44 4.88
CA ASP A 96 11.76 10.27 6.33
C ASP A 96 11.38 8.86 6.83
N GLY A 97 10.99 7.97 5.91
CA GLY A 97 10.53 6.62 6.19
C GLY A 97 9.04 6.50 6.49
N THR A 98 8.30 7.61 6.58
CA THR A 98 6.84 7.57 6.76
C THR A 98 6.17 6.85 5.60
N ILE A 99 5.26 5.93 5.92
CA ILE A 99 4.46 5.20 4.92
C ILE A 99 3.07 5.81 4.88
N TYR A 100 2.68 6.32 3.71
CA TYR A 100 1.31 6.73 3.45
C TYR A 100 0.56 5.63 2.71
N ILE A 101 -0.65 5.28 3.16
CA ILE A 101 -1.50 4.27 2.50
C ILE A 101 -2.90 4.83 2.33
N SER A 102 -3.43 4.78 1.12
CA SER A 102 -4.83 5.11 0.85
C SER A 102 -5.71 3.87 1.04
N GLU A 103 -6.84 4.02 1.72
CA GLU A 103 -7.87 2.99 1.83
C GLU A 103 -9.15 3.48 1.14
N VAL A 104 -9.49 2.86 0.01
CA VAL A 104 -10.39 3.47 -0.98
C VAL A 104 -11.85 3.44 -0.55
N PHE A 105 -12.31 2.36 0.10
CA PHE A 105 -13.72 2.24 0.51
C PHE A 105 -13.98 2.75 1.93
N THR A 106 -12.94 2.80 2.78
CA THR A 106 -13.04 3.49 4.08
C THR A 106 -12.90 5.00 3.92
N GLY A 107 -12.34 5.48 2.79
CA GLY A 107 -12.23 6.90 2.47
C GLY A 107 -11.17 7.63 3.29
N ARG A 108 -10.09 6.96 3.69
CA ARG A 108 -9.02 7.55 4.52
C ARG A 108 -7.62 7.36 3.93
N VAL A 109 -6.69 8.15 4.43
CA VAL A 109 -5.25 7.98 4.22
C VAL A 109 -4.58 7.80 5.57
N LEU A 110 -3.82 6.73 5.71
CA LEU A 110 -3.02 6.42 6.89
C LEU A 110 -1.63 7.03 6.72
N ALA A 111 -1.05 7.53 7.80
CA ALA A 111 0.36 7.88 7.90
C ALA A 111 0.97 7.02 9.02
N ILE A 112 1.96 6.21 8.65
CA ILE A 112 2.52 5.19 9.53
C ILE A 112 4.00 5.44 9.67
N GLN A 113 4.43 5.75 10.88
CA GLN A 113 5.86 5.87 11.19
C GLN A 113 6.46 4.47 11.34
N PRO A 114 7.64 4.20 10.76
CA PRO A 114 8.38 2.99 11.07
C PRO A 114 8.70 2.92 12.58
N PRO A 115 8.72 1.72 13.16
CA PRO A 115 9.02 1.57 14.56
C PRO A 115 10.48 1.93 14.84
N ALA A 116 10.75 2.50 16.01
CA ALA A 116 12.09 2.89 16.42
C ALA A 116 13.03 1.69 16.68
N ALA A 117 12.47 0.51 16.94
CA ALA A 117 13.22 -0.72 17.21
C ALA A 117 13.10 -1.72 16.05
N GLU A 118 14.22 -2.31 15.65
CA GLU A 118 14.26 -3.46 14.76
C GLU A 118 13.48 -4.65 15.38
N GLY A 119 12.66 -5.33 14.57
CA GLY A 119 11.83 -6.45 15.00
C GLY A 119 10.42 -6.10 15.50
N ALA A 120 10.06 -4.81 15.58
CA ALA A 120 8.70 -4.37 15.92
C ALA A 120 7.72 -4.38 14.72
N TRP A 121 8.06 -5.12 13.66
CA TRP A 121 7.21 -5.34 12.50
C TRP A 121 6.49 -6.69 12.60
N PRO A 122 5.28 -6.84 12.01
CA PRO A 122 4.52 -5.81 11.29
C PRO A 122 3.79 -4.84 12.24
N ILE A 123 3.48 -3.64 11.74
CA ILE A 123 2.55 -2.71 12.39
C ILE A 123 1.12 -3.13 12.00
N SER A 124 0.28 -3.41 12.99
CA SER A 124 -1.16 -3.59 12.80
C SER A 124 -1.88 -2.25 12.86
N VAL A 125 -2.79 -2.00 11.92
CA VAL A 125 -3.70 -0.84 11.95
C VAL A 125 -5.13 -1.21 12.35
N ALA A 126 -5.32 -2.41 12.91
CA ALA A 126 -6.62 -2.86 13.39
C ALA A 126 -7.20 -1.88 14.42
N GLY A 127 -8.48 -1.56 14.28
CA GLY A 127 -9.20 -0.72 15.24
C GLY A 127 -8.90 0.77 15.15
N LEU A 128 -8.02 1.23 14.22
CA LEU A 128 -8.00 2.64 13.85
C LEU A 128 -9.36 2.97 13.25
N ALA A 129 -10.12 3.86 13.87
CA ALA A 129 -11.43 4.27 13.39
C ALA A 129 -11.31 5.06 12.06
N ALA A 130 -12.37 5.04 11.26
CA ALA A 130 -12.44 5.75 9.98
C ALA A 130 -12.54 7.28 10.16
N ASP A 131 -12.74 7.75 11.40
CA ASP A 131 -12.95 9.16 11.76
C ASP A 131 -11.64 9.92 11.93
N GLY A 132 -10.70 9.79 10.99
CA GLY A 132 -9.60 10.74 10.83
C GLY A 132 -8.73 11.01 12.07
N ALA A 133 -8.74 10.13 13.08
CA ALA A 133 -7.90 10.23 14.26
C ALA A 133 -6.45 9.86 13.91
N THR A 134 -5.83 10.75 13.12
CA THR A 134 -4.47 11.28 13.25
C THR A 134 -3.68 10.59 14.38
N LEU A 135 -2.90 9.56 14.02
CA LEU A 135 -1.59 9.44 14.66
C LEU A 135 -0.90 10.78 14.38
N ALA A 136 -0.61 11.54 15.45
CA ALA A 136 -0.08 12.90 15.39
C ALA A 136 0.88 13.07 14.21
N LEU A 137 0.39 13.67 13.12
CA LEU A 137 1.27 14.08 12.03
C LEU A 137 2.20 15.12 12.68
N PRO A 138 3.54 14.97 12.62
CA PRO A 138 4.38 16.14 12.80
C PRO A 138 3.91 17.14 11.74
N SER A 139 3.58 18.35 12.17
CA SER A 139 3.06 19.42 11.32
C SER A 139 3.96 19.58 10.10
N ILE A 140 3.53 19.10 8.94
CA ILE A 140 4.20 19.45 7.68
C ILE A 140 3.88 20.94 7.47
N PRO A 141 4.86 21.85 7.42
CA PRO A 141 4.58 23.20 6.99
C PRO A 141 4.09 23.11 5.55
N ILE A 142 2.83 23.47 5.30
CA ILE A 142 2.34 23.70 3.96
C ILE A 142 3.23 24.80 3.39
N ALA A 143 4.11 24.45 2.46
CA ALA A 143 4.75 25.45 1.63
C ALA A 143 3.61 26.18 0.94
N THR A 144 3.45 27.47 1.24
CA THR A 144 2.49 28.31 0.56
C THR A 144 2.82 28.24 -0.93
N LEU A 145 1.95 27.57 -1.69
CA LEU A 145 1.99 27.63 -3.14
C LEU A 145 1.84 29.11 -3.49
N THR A 146 2.94 29.75 -3.84
CA THR A 146 2.91 31.12 -4.35
C THR A 146 2.13 31.02 -5.66
N PRO A 147 0.98 31.70 -5.81
CA PRO A 147 0.27 31.69 -7.07
C PRO A 147 1.24 32.14 -8.16
N LEU A 148 1.33 31.37 -9.26
CA LEU A 148 2.00 31.84 -10.46
C LEU A 148 1.37 33.18 -10.82
N GLY A 149 2.15 34.24 -10.67
CA GLY A 149 1.70 35.59 -10.94
C GLY A 149 1.15 35.65 -12.36
N SER A 150 -0.06 36.16 -12.50
CA SER A 150 -0.63 36.51 -13.79
C SER A 150 0.31 37.51 -14.46
N THR A 151 0.97 37.12 -15.55
CA THR A 151 1.56 38.08 -16.48
C THR A 151 0.42 38.95 -17.02
N PRO A 152 0.48 40.29 -16.94
CA PRO A 152 -0.47 41.13 -17.64
C PRO A 152 -0.17 40.99 -19.14
N ASP A 153 -1.18 40.59 -19.91
CA ASP A 153 -1.19 40.74 -21.36
C ASP A 153 -0.94 42.22 -21.70
N ARG A 154 -0.06 42.45 -22.67
CA ARG A 154 0.36 43.78 -23.12
C ARG A 154 -0.32 44.14 -24.43
#